data_AF-A0A958SVR5-F1
#
_entry.id   AF-A0A958SVR5-F1
#
_cell.length_a   1.000
_cell.length_b   1.000
_cell.length_c   1.000
_cell.angle_alpha   90.00
_cell.angle_beta   90.00
_cell.angle_gamma   90.00
#
_symmetry.space_group_name_H-M   'P 1'
#
loop_
_entity.id
_entity.type
_entity.pdbx_description
1 polymer ?
#
loop_
_entity_poly.entity_id
_entity_poly.type
_entity_poly.pdbx_seq_one_letter_code
_entity_poly.pdbx_strand_id
1 'polypeptide(L)'
;IELSEAVIKASESKTYFSPSIALALRQKSNFEILDYDIHLLKQLSLGHSQEFISSYFKEQHISPSSLSSVEKRLNKLRVQFNANNAIHLVSIVKDLGLI
;
A
#
# COMPACT_ATOMS: atom_id res chain seq x y z
N ILE A 1 -34.45 -2.72 -10.44
CA ILE A 1 -34.41 -3.46 -9.16
C ILE A 1 -33.33 -4.51 -9.43
N GLU A 2 -32.08 -4.42 -8.98
CA GLU A 2 -31.55 -3.90 -7.71
C GLU A 2 -30.14 -3.32 -7.91
N LEU A 3 -30.01 -2.01 -7.70
CA LEU A 3 -28.75 -1.25 -7.65
C LEU A 3 -28.28 -1.09 -6.18
N SER A 4 -28.60 -2.06 -5.34
CA SER A 4 -28.68 -1.88 -3.89
C SER A 4 -27.94 -2.92 -3.07
N GLU A 5 -26.82 -3.46 -3.58
CA GLU A 5 -25.92 -4.31 -2.76
C GLU A 5 -24.46 -3.82 -2.71
N ALA A 6 -24.09 -2.80 -3.48
CA ALA A 6 -22.69 -2.32 -3.51
C ALA A 6 -22.30 -1.39 -2.35
N VAL A 7 -23.24 -1.05 -1.43
CA VAL A 7 -23.04 0.04 -0.45
C VAL A 7 -22.86 -0.46 1.00
N ILE A 8 -22.95 -1.76 1.29
CA ILE A 8 -23.00 -2.24 2.69
C ILE A 8 -21.66 -2.79 3.22
N LYS A 9 -20.53 -2.65 2.50
CA LYS A 9 -19.21 -3.04 3.03
C LYS A 9 -18.20 -1.88 3.16
N ALA A 10 -18.69 -0.66 3.33
CA ALA A 10 -17.88 0.51 3.64
C ALA A 10 -17.43 0.59 5.13
N SER A 11 -17.67 -0.44 5.94
CA SER A 11 -17.53 -0.41 7.40
C SER A 11 -16.60 -1.46 8.00
N GLU A 12 -15.80 -2.16 7.19
CA GLU A 12 -14.70 -2.95 7.74
C GLU A 12 -13.43 -2.62 6.97
N SER A 13 -12.41 -2.24 7.73
CA SER A 13 -11.05 -1.90 7.32
C SER A 13 -10.31 -3.12 6.74
N LYS A 14 -10.87 -3.72 5.70
CA LYS A 14 -10.29 -4.78 4.89
C LYS A 14 -10.43 -4.32 3.45
N THR A 15 -9.42 -3.62 2.96
CA THR A 15 -9.26 -3.30 1.54
C THR A 15 -9.10 -4.61 0.78
N TYR A 16 -10.23 -5.27 0.48
CA TYR A 16 -10.28 -6.45 -0.36
C TYR A 16 -10.15 -5.95 -1.80
N PHE A 17 -8.96 -6.09 -2.36
CA PHE A 17 -8.77 -5.89 -3.79
C PHE A 17 -9.68 -6.84 -4.55
N SER A 18 -10.39 -6.34 -5.57
CA SER A 18 -11.01 -7.23 -6.55
C SER A 18 -9.91 -8.11 -7.16
N PRO A 19 -10.08 -9.45 -7.23
CA PRO A 19 -9.10 -10.37 -7.83
C PRO A 19 -8.63 -9.91 -9.22
N SER A 20 -9.49 -9.20 -9.94
CA SER A 20 -9.23 -8.66 -11.28
C SER A 20 -8.15 -7.57 -11.29
N ILE A 21 -8.08 -6.71 -10.26
CA ILE A 21 -7.09 -5.62 -10.16
C ILE A 21 -5.73 -6.17 -9.75
N ALA A 22 -5.72 -7.09 -8.77
CA ALA A 22 -4.51 -7.81 -8.37
C ALA A 22 -3.93 -8.62 -9.55
N LEU A 23 -4.79 -9.21 -10.40
CA LEU A 23 -4.38 -9.95 -11.58
C LEU A 23 -3.88 -9.02 -12.70
N ALA A 24 -4.51 -7.87 -12.93
CA ALA A 24 -4.08 -6.90 -13.95
C ALA A 24 -2.72 -6.28 -13.62
N LEU A 25 -2.45 -5.99 -12.33
CA LEU A 25 -1.16 -5.52 -11.85
C LEU A 25 -0.07 -6.59 -11.94
N ARG A 26 -0.41 -7.87 -11.66
CA ARG A 26 0.47 -9.03 -11.87
C ARG A 26 0.84 -9.27 -13.33
N GLN A 27 -0.04 -8.96 -14.28
CA GLN A 27 0.19 -9.25 -15.71
C GLN A 27 1.03 -8.19 -16.42
N LYS A 28 0.90 -6.91 -16.07
CA LYS A 28 1.63 -5.83 -16.75
C LYS A 28 3.02 -5.59 -16.21
N SER A 29 3.35 -6.17 -15.07
CA SER A 29 4.47 -5.73 -14.27
C SER A 29 4.86 -6.88 -13.34
N ASN A 30 6.12 -7.30 -13.32
CA ASN A 30 6.67 -8.29 -12.37
C ASN A 30 6.66 -7.78 -10.90
N PHE A 31 5.65 -7.01 -10.53
CA PHE A 31 5.55 -6.30 -9.27
C PHE A 31 4.78 -7.18 -8.29
N GLU A 32 5.52 -7.96 -7.52
CA GLU A 32 4.98 -8.59 -6.33
C GLU A 32 4.85 -7.54 -5.22
N ILE A 33 3.71 -6.85 -5.21
CA ILE A 33 3.28 -6.02 -4.08
C ILE A 33 2.76 -6.97 -3.00
N LEU A 34 3.36 -6.90 -1.82
CA LEU A 34 2.99 -7.68 -0.65
C LEU A 34 2.00 -6.88 0.20
N ASP A 35 1.24 -7.55 1.06
CA ASP A 35 0.37 -6.89 2.05
C ASP A 35 1.15 -5.86 2.89
N TYR A 36 2.40 -6.17 3.23
CA TYR A 36 3.32 -5.24 3.91
C TYR A 36 3.45 -3.89 3.19
N ASP A 37 3.53 -3.91 1.86
CA ASP A 37 3.70 -2.69 1.05
C ASP A 37 2.46 -1.85 1.05
N ILE A 38 1.30 -2.49 0.98
CA ILE A 38 0.01 -1.81 1.04
C ILE A 38 -0.11 -1.09 2.39
N HIS A 39 0.25 -1.75 3.49
CA HIS A 39 0.26 -1.12 4.81
C HIS A 39 1.25 0.05 4.86
N LEU A 40 2.45 -0.12 4.31
CA LEU A 40 3.48 0.92 4.28
C LEU A 40 3.03 2.15 3.49
N LEU A 41 2.54 1.93 2.27
CA LEU A 41 2.02 2.97 1.38
C LEU A 41 0.79 3.66 1.98
N LYS A 42 -0.08 2.91 2.67
CA LYS A 42 -1.23 3.49 3.36
C LYS A 42 -0.79 4.46 4.44
N GLN A 43 0.15 4.07 5.31
CA GLN A 43 0.65 4.96 6.35
C GLN A 43 1.38 6.18 5.77
N LEU A 44 2.15 6.01 4.71
CA LEU A 44 2.76 7.13 3.98
C LEU A 44 1.71 8.09 3.41
N SER A 45 0.59 7.57 2.89
CA SER A 45 -0.49 8.38 2.35
C SER A 45 -1.24 9.21 3.39
N LEU A 46 -1.16 8.81 4.66
CA LEU A 46 -1.65 9.56 5.82
C LEU A 46 -0.66 10.64 6.27
N GLY A 47 0.52 10.74 5.64
CA GLY A 47 1.55 11.72 5.99
C GLY A 47 2.48 11.29 7.12
N HIS A 48 2.45 10.01 7.52
CA HIS A 48 3.30 9.52 8.61
C HIS A 48 4.78 9.43 8.20
N SER A 49 5.67 9.77 9.13
CA SER A 49 7.11 9.63 8.96
C SER A 49 7.54 8.16 9.01
N GLN A 50 8.71 7.85 8.45
CA GLN A 50 9.25 6.48 8.45
C GLN A 50 9.54 5.96 9.87
N GLU A 51 9.92 6.86 10.78
CA GLU A 51 10.11 6.58 12.21
C GLU A 51 8.79 6.21 12.89
N PHE A 52 7.72 6.96 12.62
CA PHE A 52 6.39 6.62 13.11
C PHE A 52 5.94 5.28 12.55
N ILE A 53 6.10 5.04 11.25
CA ILE A 53 5.70 3.80 10.59
C ILE A 53 6.47 2.60 11.16
N SER A 54 7.77 2.74 11.41
CA SER A 54 8.58 1.72 12.07
C SER A 54 8.03 1.36 13.46
N SER A 55 7.67 2.38 14.24
CA SER A 55 7.11 2.20 15.58
C SER A 55 5.73 1.52 15.50
N TYR A 56 4.87 2.02 14.62
CA TYR A 56 3.54 1.46 14.35
C TYR A 56 3.61 -0.01 13.89
N PHE A 57 4.53 -0.36 12.99
CA PHE A 57 4.70 -1.74 12.54
C PHE A 57 5.17 -2.65 13.67
N LYS A 58 6.01 -2.14 14.58
CA LYS A 58 6.40 -2.89 15.77
C LYS A 58 5.21 -3.14 16.71
N GLU A 59 4.37 -2.13 16.92
CA GLU A 59 3.15 -2.23 17.75
C GLU A 59 2.10 -3.17 17.15
N GLN A 60 1.96 -3.17 15.82
CA GLN A 60 1.03 -4.03 15.10
C GLN A 60 1.60 -5.42 14.77
N HIS A 61 2.78 -5.77 15.30
CA HIS A 61 3.48 -7.03 15.01
C HIS A 61 3.74 -7.30 13.51
N ILE A 62 3.83 -6.24 12.71
CA ILE A 62 4.13 -6.31 11.27
C ILE A 62 5.65 -6.34 11.11
N SER A 63 6.19 -7.44 10.56
CA SER A 63 7.62 -7.60 10.33
C SER A 63 7.97 -7.58 8.84
N PRO A 64 9.10 -6.96 8.44
CA PRO A 64 10.09 -6.30 9.30
C PRO A 64 9.69 -4.87 9.72
N SER A 65 9.93 -4.50 10.99
CA SER A 65 9.49 -3.22 11.56
C SER A 65 10.60 -2.21 11.85
N SER A 66 11.89 -2.56 11.68
CA SER A 66 12.96 -1.61 11.96
C SER A 66 12.95 -0.44 10.97
N LEU A 67 13.41 0.75 11.41
CA LEU A 67 13.50 1.94 10.55
C LEU A 67 14.24 1.64 9.24
N SER A 68 15.41 1.01 9.34
CA SER A 68 16.21 0.64 8.17
C SER A 68 15.49 -0.34 7.22
N SER A 69 14.62 -1.21 7.75
CA SER A 69 13.83 -2.12 6.95
C SER A 69 12.73 -1.39 6.20
N VAL A 70 12.05 -0.46 6.87
CA VAL A 70 11.02 0.40 6.29
C VAL A 70 11.64 1.28 5.18
N GLU A 71 12.77 1.92 5.45
CA GLU A 71 13.52 2.74 4.47
C GLU A 71 13.93 1.94 3.23
N LYS A 72 14.52 0.75 3.43
CA LYS A 72 14.92 -0.13 2.34
C LYS A 72 13.72 -0.55 1.49
N ARG A 73 12.59 -0.90 2.13
CA ARG A 73 11.40 -1.30 1.39
C ARG A 73 10.77 -0.12 0.64
N LEU A 74 10.69 1.04 1.27
CA LEU A 74 10.20 2.26 0.63
C LEU A 74 11.05 2.65 -0.58
N ASN A 75 12.38 2.56 -0.46
CA ASN A 75 13.27 2.83 -1.60
C ASN A 75 13.06 1.82 -2.73
N LYS A 76 12.85 0.53 -2.41
CA LYS A 76 12.54 -0.49 -3.40
C LYS A 76 11.23 -0.20 -4.12
N LEU A 77 10.17 0.18 -3.40
CA LEU A 77 8.89 0.60 -3.98
C LEU A 77 9.07 1.83 -4.86
N ARG A 78 9.83 2.84 -4.40
CA ARG A 78 10.10 4.04 -5.17
C ARG A 78 10.76 3.73 -6.52
N VAL A 79 11.80 2.88 -6.52
CA VAL A 79 12.48 2.44 -7.75
C VAL A 79 11.54 1.61 -8.63
N GLN A 80 10.78 0.69 -8.04
CA GLN A 80 9.80 -0.12 -8.75
C GLN A 80 8.80 0.76 -9.51
N PHE A 81 8.17 1.72 -8.83
CA PHE A 81 7.16 2.59 -9.45
C PHE A 81 7.76 3.77 -10.23
N ASN A 82 9.08 3.83 -10.43
CA ASN A 82 9.77 4.97 -11.05
C ASN A 82 9.40 6.32 -10.42
N ALA A 83 9.17 6.33 -9.10
CA ALA A 83 8.83 7.53 -8.36
C ALA A 83 10.07 8.35 -7.99
N ASN A 84 9.94 9.67 -8.03
CA ASN A 84 11.06 10.59 -7.74
C ASN A 84 11.22 10.84 -6.23
N ASN A 85 10.11 10.80 -5.50
CA ASN A 85 10.07 10.97 -4.04
C ASN A 85 8.85 10.21 -3.48
N ALA A 86 8.73 10.19 -2.15
CA ALA A 86 7.63 9.47 -1.48
C ALA A 86 6.24 10.02 -1.84
N ILE A 87 6.13 11.34 -2.10
CA ILE A 87 4.86 11.97 -2.50
C ILE A 87 4.46 11.49 -3.90
N HIS A 88 5.41 11.50 -4.86
CA HIS A 88 5.19 10.98 -6.21
C HIS A 88 4.81 9.51 -6.18
N LEU A 89 5.46 8.71 -5.32
CA LEU A 89 5.10 7.30 -5.11
C LEU A 89 3.65 7.17 -4.64
N VAL A 90 3.24 7.92 -3.61
CA VAL A 90 1.87 7.91 -3.09
C VAL A 90 0.85 8.29 -4.15
N SER A 91 1.13 9.30 -4.98
CA SER A 91 0.23 9.68 -6.08
C SER A 91 0.07 8.55 -7.10
N ILE A 92 1.17 7.94 -7.53
CA ILE A 92 1.13 6.81 -8.48
C ILE A 92 0.29 5.65 -7.91
N VAL A 93 0.51 5.26 -6.65
CA VAL A 93 -0.24 4.14 -6.08
C VAL A 93 -1.71 4.47 -5.84
N LYS A 94 -2.06 5.74 -5.57
CA LYS A 94 -3.47 6.20 -5.53
C LYS A 94 -4.13 6.14 -6.90
N ASP A 95 -3.45 6.63 -7.94
CA ASP A 95 -3.95 6.61 -9.32
C ASP A 95 -4.15 5.19 -9.84
N LEU A 96 -3.36 4.24 -9.35
CA LEU A 96 -3.51 2.80 -9.61
C LEU A 96 -4.63 2.13 -8.80
N GLY A 97 -5.27 2.84 -7.87
CA GLY A 97 -6.32 2.30 -7.00
C GLY A 97 -5.82 1.32 -5.93
N LEU A 98 -4.54 1.43 -5.53
CA LEU A 98 -3.93 0.53 -4.54
C LEU A 98 -4.23 0.94 -3.09
N ILE A 99 -4.52 2.22 -2.81
CA ILE A 99 -4.71 2.77 -1.45
C ILE A 99 -5.76 3.88 -1.37
#